data_AF-A0A5F0K6W0-F1
#
_entry.id   AF-A0A5F0K6W0-F1
#
_cell.length_a   1.000
_cell.length_b   1.000
_cell.length_c   1.000
_cell.angle_alpha   90.00
_cell.angle_beta   90.00
_cell.angle_gamma   90.00
#
_symmetry.space_group_name_H-M   'P 1'
#
loop_
_entity.id
_entity.type
_entity.pdbx_description
1 polymer ?
#
loop_
_entity_poly.entity_id
_entity_poly.type
_entity_poly.pdbx_seq_one_letter_code
_entity_poly.pdbx_strand_id
1 'polypeptide(L)'
;MNILRQIDNLRILEQPYNGHYAADKDEVTRSHYVALLLMVLLREGAISEQQQRMLDLWLPAIGLAGQQTRLCELAERLAKDKLGDALGLIKQDPLLIRGVLLDIMIFARINKPLDKQVTSLLEMFASYLGLTDGELNDIVYLAVFILGLSVDSLGEPSCDMDLAPYQVWSELLYHYRPNAAKRLFAWADENGIPSSNLPRSLNALSRVKKLSNHDYKREDSIVRWSSIPEEIYLLENIELLTIDSYRLTDIPPSIGELKNLKYLTLLSLNVTSLPKELTELRSLQKFKIEVFSPKYYQLMEPVNKLTFVPRELVQFIKLNRIELNVSPSIKLLFE
;
A
#
# COMPACT_ATOMS: atom_id res chain seq x y z
N MET A 1 -3.26 6.96 10.33
CA MET A 1 -2.23 8.02 10.22
C MET A 1 -2.81 9.09 9.30
N ASN A 2 -2.80 10.38 9.67
CA ASN A 2 -3.49 11.43 8.90
C ASN A 2 -2.76 11.68 7.57
N ILE A 3 -3.49 11.73 6.45
CA ILE A 3 -3.00 12.00 5.09
C ILE A 3 -2.07 13.22 5.02
N LEU A 4 -2.30 14.25 5.85
CA LEU A 4 -1.45 15.45 5.90
C LEU A 4 -0.04 15.16 6.41
N ARG A 5 0.10 14.27 7.41
CA ARG A 5 1.42 13.87 7.91
C ARG A 5 2.20 13.09 6.85
N GLN A 6 1.50 12.32 6.01
CA GLN A 6 2.10 11.63 4.87
C GLN A 6 2.51 12.62 3.78
N ILE A 7 1.65 13.60 3.46
CA ILE A 7 1.97 14.68 2.52
C ILE A 7 3.16 15.52 2.98
N ASP A 8 3.23 15.86 4.28
CA ASP A 8 4.36 16.60 4.84
C ASP A 8 5.67 15.82 4.72
N ASN A 9 5.62 14.48 4.90
CA ASN A 9 6.77 13.61 4.66
C ASN A 9 7.15 13.56 3.16
N LEU A 10 6.18 13.57 2.25
CA LEU A 10 6.44 13.61 0.79
C LEU A 10 7.05 14.95 0.37
N ARG A 11 6.67 16.07 1.01
CA ARG A 11 7.28 17.39 0.77
C ARG A 11 8.75 17.46 1.19
N ILE A 12 9.18 16.72 2.21
CA ILE A 12 10.60 16.60 2.58
C ILE A 12 11.41 15.99 1.41
N LEU A 13 10.76 15.25 0.52
CA LEU A 13 11.38 14.56 -0.61
C LEU A 13 11.29 15.33 -1.96
N GLU A 14 10.68 16.54 -1.97
CA GLU A 14 10.51 17.40 -3.16
C GLU A 14 9.89 16.73 -4.41
N GLN A 15 8.97 15.78 -4.25
CA GLN A 15 8.30 15.14 -5.40
C GLN A 15 6.86 15.67 -5.55
N PRO A 16 6.46 16.21 -6.73
CA PRO A 16 5.04 16.40 -7.04
C PRO A 16 4.33 15.05 -7.06
N TYR A 17 2.99 15.03 -6.94
CA TYR A 17 2.25 13.79 -7.18
C TYR A 17 2.57 13.23 -8.57
N ASN A 18 2.52 11.91 -8.70
CA ASN A 18 2.57 11.26 -10.00
C ASN A 18 1.47 11.79 -10.93
N GLY A 19 1.63 11.55 -12.23
CA GLY A 19 0.70 12.02 -13.26
C GLY A 19 -0.75 11.68 -12.93
N HIS A 20 -1.62 12.68 -13.00
CA HIS A 20 -3.05 12.50 -12.87
C HIS A 20 -3.60 11.93 -14.18
N TYR A 21 -4.47 10.92 -14.15
CA TYR A 21 -4.99 10.30 -15.38
C TYR A 21 -5.79 11.27 -16.28
N ALA A 22 -6.37 12.33 -15.69
CA ALA A 22 -7.00 13.38 -16.48
C ALA A 22 -5.99 14.27 -17.22
N ALA A 23 -4.69 14.21 -16.93
CA ALA A 23 -3.67 15.03 -17.57
C ALA A 23 -3.61 14.84 -19.09
N ASP A 24 -3.94 13.66 -19.60
CA ASP A 24 -3.95 13.36 -21.03
C ASP A 24 -5.18 13.91 -21.78
N LYS A 25 -6.14 14.51 -21.07
CA LYS A 25 -7.33 15.11 -21.67
C LYS A 25 -7.08 16.52 -22.18
N ASP A 26 -7.96 17.00 -23.05
CA ASP A 26 -7.94 18.38 -23.50
C ASP A 26 -8.19 19.35 -22.32
N GLU A 27 -7.74 20.59 -22.46
CA GLU A 27 -7.82 21.58 -21.38
C GLU A 27 -9.26 21.86 -20.93
N VAL A 28 -10.25 21.76 -21.82
CA VAL A 28 -11.67 22.00 -21.48
C VAL A 28 -12.13 20.90 -20.53
N THR A 29 -11.88 19.64 -20.87
CA THR A 29 -12.22 18.49 -20.02
C THR A 29 -11.52 18.57 -18.67
N ARG A 30 -10.21 18.86 -18.64
CA ARG A 30 -9.45 19.01 -17.38
C ARG A 30 -9.99 20.15 -16.53
N SER A 31 -10.32 21.29 -17.13
CA SER A 31 -10.86 22.44 -16.39
C SER A 31 -12.23 22.15 -15.80
N HIS A 32 -13.11 21.46 -16.53
CA HIS A 32 -14.44 21.09 -16.02
C HIS A 32 -14.35 20.01 -14.93
N TYR A 33 -13.40 19.08 -15.05
CA TYR A 33 -13.09 18.12 -14.00
C TYR A 33 -12.74 18.82 -12.68
N VAL A 34 -11.77 19.75 -12.71
CA VAL A 34 -11.36 20.46 -11.49
C VAL A 34 -12.45 21.40 -11.00
N ALA A 35 -13.19 22.04 -11.91
CA ALA A 35 -14.29 22.92 -11.53
C ALA A 35 -15.43 22.16 -10.83
N LEU A 36 -15.73 20.91 -11.22
CA LEU A 36 -16.67 20.07 -10.47
C LEU A 36 -16.18 19.83 -9.04
N LEU A 37 -14.88 19.55 -8.88
CA LEU A 37 -14.27 19.38 -7.56
C LEU A 37 -14.40 20.64 -6.71
N LEU A 38 -13.95 21.77 -7.24
CA LEU A 38 -14.00 23.06 -6.55
C LEU A 38 -15.44 23.49 -6.25
N MET A 39 -16.40 23.20 -7.13
CA MET A 39 -17.81 23.49 -6.91
C MET A 39 -18.34 22.79 -5.65
N VAL A 40 -17.95 21.53 -5.43
CA VAL A 40 -18.33 20.81 -4.20
C VAL A 40 -17.64 21.40 -2.98
N LEU A 41 -16.33 21.68 -3.05
CA LEU A 41 -15.58 22.24 -1.91
C LEU A 41 -16.11 23.62 -1.50
N LEU A 42 -16.35 24.50 -2.48
CA LEU A 42 -16.83 25.87 -2.23
C LEU A 42 -18.25 25.89 -1.66
N ARG A 43 -19.05 24.85 -1.92
CA ARG A 43 -20.38 24.70 -1.32
C ARG A 43 -20.30 24.42 0.19
N GLU A 44 -19.23 23.77 0.65
CA GLU A 44 -19.01 23.50 2.07
C GLU A 44 -18.41 24.69 2.84
N GLY A 45 -17.89 25.69 2.12
CA GLY A 45 -17.26 26.88 2.69
C GLY A 45 -16.03 27.32 1.89
N ALA A 46 -15.26 28.24 2.45
CA ALA A 46 -13.97 28.61 1.87
C ALA A 46 -13.00 27.42 1.88
N ILE A 47 -12.16 27.33 0.83
CA ILE A 47 -11.10 26.32 0.73
C ILE A 47 -10.21 26.45 1.97
N SER A 48 -10.10 25.37 2.74
CA SER A 48 -9.28 25.34 3.95
C SER A 48 -7.78 25.33 3.62
N GLU A 49 -6.93 25.64 4.59
CA GLU A 49 -5.48 25.53 4.42
C GLU A 49 -5.03 24.11 4.02
N GLN A 50 -5.70 23.07 4.55
CA GLN A 50 -5.39 21.68 4.25
C GLN A 50 -5.74 21.33 2.80
N GLN A 51 -6.92 21.78 2.34
CA GLN A 51 -7.36 21.62 0.96
C GLN A 51 -6.45 22.40 0.00
N GLN A 52 -6.05 23.63 0.36
CA GLN A 52 -5.13 24.44 -0.44
C GLN A 52 -3.78 23.73 -0.61
N ARG A 53 -3.21 23.19 0.47
CA ARG A 53 -1.94 22.44 0.41
C ARG A 53 -2.03 21.22 -0.51
N MET A 54 -3.17 20.52 -0.51
CA MET A 54 -3.39 19.42 -1.45
C MET A 54 -3.53 19.90 -2.89
N LEU A 55 -4.28 20.99 -3.13
CA LEU A 55 -4.44 21.58 -4.46
C LEU A 55 -3.09 22.01 -5.06
N ASP A 56 -2.20 22.57 -4.25
CA ASP A 56 -0.86 23.01 -4.69
C ASP A 56 -0.01 21.85 -5.23
N LEU A 57 -0.21 20.63 -4.73
CA LEU A 57 0.49 19.42 -5.19
C LEU A 57 -0.27 18.69 -6.32
N TRP A 58 -1.60 18.77 -6.30
CA TRP A 58 -2.48 18.01 -7.20
C TRP A 58 -2.76 18.75 -8.52
N LEU A 59 -2.91 20.07 -8.53
CA LEU A 59 -3.11 20.86 -9.76
C LEU A 59 -1.96 20.73 -10.78
N PRO A 60 -0.68 20.68 -10.38
CA PRO A 60 0.41 20.36 -11.30
C PRO A 60 0.27 18.98 -11.94
N ALA A 61 -0.18 17.96 -11.18
CA ALA A 61 -0.33 16.59 -11.69
C ALA A 61 -1.39 16.47 -12.80
N ILE A 62 -2.40 17.35 -12.82
CA ILE A 62 -3.40 17.47 -13.90
C ILE A 62 -3.01 18.50 -14.98
N GLY A 63 -1.85 19.16 -14.86
CA GLY A 63 -1.38 20.15 -15.84
C GLY A 63 -2.12 21.49 -15.78
N LEU A 64 -2.67 21.87 -14.62
CA LEU A 64 -3.42 23.12 -14.39
C LEU A 64 -2.80 23.97 -13.27
N ALA A 65 -1.49 23.84 -13.05
CA ALA A 65 -0.76 24.65 -12.09
C ALA A 65 -1.02 26.17 -12.32
N GLY A 66 -1.27 26.91 -11.24
CA GLY A 66 -1.51 28.35 -11.27
C GLY A 66 -2.87 28.80 -11.83
N GLN A 67 -3.77 27.88 -12.20
CA GLN A 67 -5.08 28.23 -12.79
C GLN A 67 -6.24 28.28 -11.78
N GLN A 68 -5.97 28.16 -10.48
CA GLN A 68 -7.01 27.99 -9.45
C GLN A 68 -8.09 29.09 -9.47
N THR A 69 -7.71 30.36 -9.62
CA THR A 69 -8.69 31.48 -9.68
C THR A 69 -9.69 31.29 -10.81
N ARG A 70 -9.21 31.02 -12.03
CA ARG A 70 -10.04 30.75 -13.21
C ARG A 70 -10.94 29.53 -13.01
N LEU A 71 -10.43 28.49 -12.33
CA LEU A 71 -11.16 27.26 -12.06
C LEU A 71 -12.26 27.47 -10.99
N CYS A 72 -12.04 28.32 -9.99
CA CYS A 72 -13.06 28.73 -9.03
C CYS A 72 -14.19 29.51 -9.72
N GLU A 73 -13.86 30.45 -10.63
CA GLU A 73 -14.87 31.17 -11.43
C GLU A 73 -15.69 30.22 -12.30
N LEU A 74 -15.04 29.21 -12.89
CA LEU A 74 -15.74 28.18 -13.65
C LEU A 74 -16.67 27.35 -12.74
N ALA A 75 -16.21 26.97 -11.54
CA ALA A 75 -17.02 26.23 -10.57
C ALA A 75 -18.29 26.98 -10.15
N GLU A 76 -18.21 28.31 -9.94
CA GLU A 76 -19.37 29.14 -9.64
C GLU A 76 -20.39 29.18 -10.79
N ARG A 77 -19.92 29.12 -12.03
CA ARG A 77 -20.79 29.04 -13.22
C ARG A 77 -21.45 27.67 -13.34
N LEU A 78 -20.71 26.59 -13.06
CA LEU A 78 -21.26 25.23 -13.04
C LEU A 78 -22.43 25.11 -12.05
N ALA A 79 -22.30 25.72 -10.87
CA ALA A 79 -23.33 25.71 -9.83
C ALA A 79 -24.65 26.39 -10.24
N LYS A 80 -24.63 27.28 -11.23
CA LYS A 80 -25.80 28.06 -11.67
C LYS A 80 -26.61 27.33 -12.74
N ASP A 81 -25.98 26.97 -13.85
CA ASP A 81 -26.69 26.45 -15.03
C ASP A 81 -25.85 25.55 -15.96
N LYS A 82 -24.58 25.28 -15.62
CA LYS A 82 -23.64 24.56 -16.49
C LYS A 82 -23.20 23.17 -16.00
N LEU A 83 -23.80 22.68 -14.92
CA LEU A 83 -23.48 21.38 -14.34
C LEU A 83 -23.63 20.21 -15.32
N GLY A 84 -24.70 20.22 -16.13
CA GLY A 84 -24.95 19.16 -17.12
C GLY A 84 -23.89 19.07 -18.21
N ASP A 85 -23.38 20.23 -18.67
CA ASP A 85 -22.30 20.31 -19.67
C ASP A 85 -21.01 19.70 -19.10
N ALA A 86 -20.65 20.04 -17.86
CA ALA A 86 -19.48 19.49 -17.17
C ALA A 86 -19.59 17.97 -16.97
N LEU A 87 -20.72 17.50 -16.41
CA LEU A 87 -20.93 16.06 -16.22
C LEU A 87 -20.99 15.30 -17.55
N GLY A 88 -21.48 15.94 -18.62
CA GLY A 88 -21.49 15.39 -19.97
C GLY A 88 -20.08 15.17 -20.55
N LEU A 89 -19.11 16.03 -20.23
CA LEU A 89 -17.70 15.81 -20.58
C LEU A 89 -17.10 14.63 -19.80
N ILE A 90 -17.35 14.59 -18.48
CA ILE A 90 -16.84 13.51 -17.60
C ILE A 90 -17.41 12.15 -18.02
N LYS A 91 -18.70 12.10 -18.37
CA LYS A 91 -19.41 10.85 -18.72
C LYS A 91 -18.83 10.12 -19.94
N GLN A 92 -18.00 10.79 -20.75
CA GLN A 92 -17.39 10.21 -21.94
C GLN A 92 -16.25 9.23 -21.60
N ASP A 93 -15.74 9.24 -20.38
CA ASP A 93 -14.62 8.41 -19.95
C ASP A 93 -14.87 7.79 -18.56
N PRO A 94 -14.97 6.45 -18.46
CA PRO A 94 -15.12 5.75 -17.18
C PRO A 94 -14.06 6.10 -16.13
N LEU A 95 -12.83 6.43 -16.54
CA LEU A 95 -11.78 6.83 -15.60
C LEU A 95 -12.04 8.23 -15.02
N LEU A 96 -12.53 9.17 -15.84
CA LEU A 96 -12.94 10.50 -15.37
C LEU A 96 -14.09 10.40 -14.37
N ILE A 97 -15.07 9.53 -14.63
CA ILE A 97 -16.20 9.28 -13.73
C ILE A 97 -15.72 8.82 -12.35
N ARG A 98 -14.85 7.81 -12.30
CA ARG A 98 -14.40 7.24 -11.03
C ARG A 98 -13.52 8.19 -10.25
N GLY A 99 -12.51 8.78 -10.88
CA GLY A 99 -11.58 9.61 -10.13
C GLY A 99 -12.15 10.98 -9.76
N VAL A 100 -13.12 11.56 -10.49
CA VAL A 100 -13.72 12.85 -10.04
C VAL A 100 -14.42 12.67 -8.70
N LEU A 101 -15.13 11.56 -8.52
CA LEU A 101 -15.79 11.24 -7.25
C LEU A 101 -14.75 10.90 -6.17
N LEU A 102 -13.72 10.12 -6.52
CA LEU A 102 -12.63 9.79 -5.59
C LEU A 102 -11.96 11.06 -5.05
N ASP A 103 -11.52 11.95 -5.94
CA ASP A 103 -10.83 13.17 -5.57
C ASP A 103 -11.76 14.10 -4.78
N ILE A 104 -13.02 14.27 -5.19
CA ILE A 104 -13.97 15.05 -4.41
C ILE A 104 -14.10 14.48 -2.99
N MET A 105 -14.27 13.16 -2.85
CA MET A 105 -14.40 12.53 -1.54
C MET A 105 -13.16 12.74 -0.67
N ILE A 106 -11.96 12.64 -1.25
CA ILE A 106 -10.69 12.88 -0.54
C ILE A 106 -10.61 14.34 -0.07
N PHE A 107 -10.81 15.30 -0.99
CA PHE A 107 -10.67 16.73 -0.69
C PHE A 107 -11.76 17.26 0.25
N ALA A 108 -13.01 16.81 0.10
CA ALA A 108 -14.11 17.25 0.95
C ALA A 108 -13.99 16.69 2.37
N ARG A 109 -13.47 15.46 2.50
CA ARG A 109 -13.42 14.76 3.79
C ARG A 109 -12.16 15.03 4.62
N ILE A 110 -11.15 15.70 4.09
CA ILE A 110 -9.87 15.89 4.79
C ILE A 110 -10.01 16.65 6.13
N ASN A 111 -10.89 17.66 6.18
CA ASN A 111 -11.06 18.47 7.39
C ASN A 111 -12.13 17.90 8.34
N LYS A 112 -13.16 17.25 7.80
CA LYS A 112 -14.39 16.89 8.51
C LYS A 112 -15.13 15.75 7.79
N PRO A 113 -16.01 15.02 8.50
CA PRO A 113 -16.93 14.10 7.85
C PRO A 113 -17.78 14.81 6.79
N LEU A 114 -18.12 14.10 5.70
CA LEU A 114 -19.03 14.60 4.69
C LEU A 114 -20.43 14.81 5.29
N ASP A 115 -21.04 15.95 5.03
CA ASP A 115 -22.41 16.19 5.45
C ASP A 115 -23.44 15.55 4.50
N LYS A 116 -24.71 15.59 4.90
CA LYS A 116 -25.81 15.00 4.10
C LYS A 116 -25.98 15.67 2.74
N GLN A 117 -25.71 16.98 2.63
CA GLN A 117 -25.90 17.71 1.37
C GLN A 117 -24.85 17.29 0.36
N VAL A 118 -23.57 17.19 0.77
CA VAL A 118 -22.47 16.72 -0.07
C VAL A 118 -22.67 15.25 -0.43
N THR A 119 -23.07 14.42 0.52
CA THR A 119 -23.34 12.99 0.25
C THR A 119 -24.44 12.83 -0.80
N SER A 120 -25.55 13.56 -0.65
CA SER A 120 -26.65 13.55 -1.64
C SER A 120 -26.21 14.05 -3.02
N LEU A 121 -25.29 15.03 -3.06
CA LEU A 121 -24.75 15.56 -4.31
C LEU A 121 -23.87 14.54 -5.02
N LEU A 122 -23.03 13.81 -4.27
CA LEU A 122 -22.18 12.74 -4.80
C LEU A 122 -23.00 11.55 -5.29
N GLU A 123 -24.07 11.19 -4.59
CA GLU A 123 -25.04 10.17 -5.05
C GLU A 123 -25.71 10.59 -6.36
N MET A 124 -26.09 11.87 -6.48
CA MET A 124 -26.64 12.41 -7.72
C MET A 124 -25.63 12.37 -8.87
N PHE A 125 -24.37 12.75 -8.63
CA PHE A 125 -23.31 12.61 -9.63
C PHE A 125 -23.12 11.15 -10.04
N ALA A 126 -23.02 10.23 -9.08
CA ALA A 126 -22.84 8.81 -9.35
C ALA A 126 -24.00 8.26 -10.21
N SER A 127 -25.24 8.60 -9.87
CA SER A 127 -26.43 8.23 -10.63
C SER A 127 -26.40 8.80 -12.06
N TYR A 128 -26.09 10.09 -12.23
CA TYR A 128 -26.03 10.73 -13.54
C TYR A 128 -24.93 10.14 -14.44
N LEU A 129 -23.77 9.84 -13.85
CA LEU A 129 -22.62 9.27 -14.53
C LEU A 129 -22.78 7.76 -14.78
N GLY A 130 -23.80 7.12 -14.20
CA GLY A 130 -24.16 5.72 -14.46
C GLY A 130 -23.33 4.71 -13.67
N LEU A 131 -22.83 5.09 -12.49
CA LEU A 131 -22.15 4.16 -11.58
C LEU A 131 -23.16 3.24 -10.90
N THR A 132 -22.79 1.98 -10.76
CA THR A 132 -23.47 1.02 -9.91
C THR A 132 -23.15 1.25 -8.43
N ASP A 133 -24.00 0.75 -7.52
CA ASP A 133 -23.75 0.83 -6.07
C ASP A 133 -22.43 0.16 -5.67
N GLY A 134 -22.05 -0.92 -6.37
CA GLY A 134 -20.77 -1.62 -6.17
C GLY A 134 -19.57 -0.74 -6.52
N GLU A 135 -19.61 -0.08 -7.68
CA GLU A 135 -18.53 0.83 -8.11
C GLU A 135 -18.44 2.07 -7.21
N LEU A 136 -19.57 2.60 -6.74
CA LEU A 136 -19.57 3.71 -5.79
C LEU A 136 -18.97 3.29 -4.44
N ASN A 137 -19.33 2.11 -3.94
CA ASN A 137 -18.73 1.54 -2.72
C ASN A 137 -17.21 1.36 -2.85
N ASP A 138 -16.75 0.88 -4.01
CA ASP A 138 -15.33 0.72 -4.31
C ASP A 138 -14.60 2.08 -4.25
N ILE A 139 -15.17 3.14 -4.84
CA ILE A 139 -14.62 4.51 -4.77
C ILE A 139 -14.58 5.02 -3.32
N VAL A 140 -15.66 4.82 -2.55
CA VAL A 140 -15.73 5.20 -1.14
C VAL A 140 -14.64 4.50 -0.32
N TYR A 141 -14.42 3.20 -0.58
CA TYR A 141 -13.38 2.42 0.06
C TYR A 141 -11.99 3.02 -0.20
N LEU A 142 -11.67 3.36 -1.46
CA LEU A 142 -10.40 4.02 -1.80
C LEU A 142 -10.24 5.36 -1.09
N ALA A 143 -11.29 6.19 -1.06
CA ALA A 143 -11.22 7.49 -0.40
C ALA A 143 -10.91 7.32 1.10
N VAL A 144 -11.61 6.41 1.79
CA VAL A 144 -11.37 6.12 3.22
C VAL A 144 -9.96 5.58 3.45
N PHE A 145 -9.49 4.69 2.57
CA PHE A 145 -8.15 4.13 2.64
C PHE A 145 -7.07 5.20 2.46
N ILE A 146 -7.17 6.02 1.41
CA ILE A 146 -6.27 7.15 1.11
C ILE A 146 -6.21 8.15 2.26
N LEU A 147 -7.34 8.42 2.90
CA LEU A 147 -7.43 9.31 4.07
C LEU A 147 -6.89 8.67 5.37
N GLY A 148 -6.54 7.39 5.36
CA GLY A 148 -6.08 6.65 6.54
C GLY A 148 -7.17 6.52 7.62
N LEU A 149 -8.43 6.53 7.21
CA LEU A 149 -9.61 6.38 8.07
C LEU A 149 -9.91 4.89 8.31
N SER A 150 -10.59 4.57 9.42
CA SER A 150 -11.02 3.19 9.69
C SER A 150 -12.06 2.75 8.65
N VAL A 151 -11.89 1.52 8.16
CA VAL A 151 -12.81 0.82 7.25
C VAL A 151 -13.74 -0.14 8.00
N ASP A 152 -13.77 -0.15 9.34
CA ASP A 152 -14.46 -1.18 10.14
C ASP A 152 -15.98 -1.29 9.88
N SER A 153 -16.56 -0.26 9.25
CA SER A 153 -17.97 -0.21 8.85
C SER A 153 -18.21 -0.39 7.35
N LEU A 154 -17.14 -0.42 6.56
CA LEU A 154 -17.21 -0.66 5.12
C LEU A 154 -17.04 -2.17 4.89
N GLY A 155 -17.94 -2.76 4.10
CA GLY A 155 -17.73 -4.12 3.61
C GLY A 155 -16.44 -4.23 2.80
N GLU A 156 -15.95 -5.46 2.58
CA GLU A 156 -14.84 -5.67 1.65
C GLU A 156 -15.20 -5.09 0.27
N PRO A 157 -14.26 -4.42 -0.42
CA PRO A 157 -14.50 -3.87 -1.75
C PRO A 157 -14.95 -4.99 -2.69
N SER A 158 -15.89 -4.66 -3.56
CA SER A 158 -16.62 -5.64 -4.37
C SER A 158 -15.73 -6.30 -5.42
N CYS A 159 -14.64 -5.62 -5.82
CA CYS A 159 -13.67 -6.16 -6.74
C CYS A 159 -12.23 -5.68 -6.52
N ASP A 160 -11.35 -6.37 -7.22
CA ASP A 160 -9.98 -5.96 -7.44
C ASP A 160 -9.93 -4.79 -8.44
N MET A 161 -9.95 -3.55 -7.93
CA MET A 161 -9.87 -2.36 -8.76
C MET A 161 -8.50 -2.23 -9.44
N ASP A 162 -8.52 -1.93 -10.74
CA ASP A 162 -7.34 -1.41 -11.42
C ASP A 162 -6.99 -0.03 -10.85
N LEU A 163 -5.86 0.05 -10.15
CA LEU A 163 -5.35 1.30 -9.59
C LEU A 163 -4.32 2.00 -10.48
N ALA A 164 -3.95 1.41 -11.62
CA ALA A 164 -3.05 2.05 -12.57
C ALA A 164 -3.51 3.46 -12.99
N PRO A 165 -4.81 3.79 -13.07
CA PRO A 165 -5.28 5.15 -13.33
C PRO A 165 -5.11 6.12 -12.14
N TYR A 166 -5.04 5.64 -10.90
CA TYR A 166 -5.00 6.51 -9.71
C TYR A 166 -3.56 6.77 -9.23
N GLN A 167 -2.60 6.88 -10.15
CA GLN A 167 -1.17 7.04 -9.81
C GLN A 167 -0.90 8.27 -8.97
N VAL A 168 -1.70 9.33 -9.13
CA VAL A 168 -1.64 10.54 -8.28
C VAL A 168 -1.68 10.20 -6.79
N TRP A 169 -2.32 9.09 -6.41
CA TRP A 169 -2.41 8.58 -5.03
C TRP A 169 -1.53 7.35 -4.77
N SER A 170 -0.59 7.00 -5.66
CA SER A 170 0.14 5.72 -5.65
C SER A 170 0.84 5.39 -4.33
N GLU A 171 1.47 6.37 -3.69
CA GLU A 171 2.16 6.19 -2.40
C GLU A 171 1.17 5.76 -1.31
N LEU A 172 -0.04 6.31 -1.35
CA LEU A 172 -1.11 5.98 -0.41
C LEU A 172 -1.74 4.63 -0.76
N LEU A 173 -1.91 4.37 -2.06
CA LEU A 173 -2.50 3.16 -2.62
C LEU A 173 -1.56 1.96 -2.66
N TYR A 174 -0.26 2.12 -2.37
CA TYR A 174 0.71 1.04 -2.40
C TYR A 174 0.27 -0.12 -1.49
N HIS A 175 -0.26 0.20 -0.31
CA HIS A 175 -0.76 -0.80 0.65
C HIS A 175 -2.21 -1.23 0.39
N TYR A 176 -2.83 -0.86 -0.75
CA TYR A 176 -4.17 -1.30 -1.10
C TYR A 176 -4.19 -2.83 -1.18
N ARG A 177 -4.92 -3.46 -0.26
CA ARG A 177 -4.84 -4.89 0.04
C ARG A 177 -4.95 -5.81 -1.19
N PRO A 178 -5.90 -5.61 -2.12
CA PRO A 178 -5.96 -6.39 -3.37
C PRO A 178 -4.71 -6.26 -4.25
N ASN A 179 -4.15 -5.05 -4.41
CA ASN A 179 -2.94 -4.86 -5.21
C ASN A 179 -1.68 -5.36 -4.51
N ALA A 180 -1.61 -5.21 -3.19
CA ALA A 180 -0.58 -5.87 -2.42
C ALA A 180 -0.66 -7.40 -2.61
N ALA A 181 -1.87 -7.97 -2.63
CA ALA A 181 -2.05 -9.39 -2.88
C ALA A 181 -1.60 -9.79 -4.29
N LYS A 182 -1.88 -8.98 -5.32
CA LYS A 182 -1.31 -9.21 -6.67
C LYS A 182 0.21 -9.28 -6.67
N ARG A 183 0.89 -8.34 -5.99
CA ARG A 183 2.36 -8.33 -5.93
C ARG A 183 2.90 -9.54 -5.16
N LEU A 184 2.23 -9.93 -4.08
CA LEU A 184 2.51 -11.18 -3.36
C LEU A 184 2.31 -12.41 -4.25
N PHE A 185 1.25 -12.45 -5.06
CA PHE A 185 0.95 -13.55 -5.98
C PHE A 185 1.97 -13.64 -7.11
N ALA A 186 2.31 -12.50 -7.72
CA ALA A 186 3.34 -12.40 -8.76
C ALA A 186 4.69 -12.89 -8.23
N TRP A 187 5.10 -12.40 -7.05
CA TRP A 187 6.30 -12.90 -6.36
C TRP A 187 6.24 -14.41 -6.15
N ALA A 188 5.08 -14.95 -5.76
CA ALA A 188 4.93 -16.38 -5.53
C ALA A 188 5.01 -17.21 -6.82
N ASP A 189 4.49 -16.68 -7.93
CA ASP A 189 4.58 -17.31 -9.25
C ASP A 189 6.03 -17.29 -9.77
N GLU A 190 6.72 -16.15 -9.66
CA GLU A 190 8.14 -15.99 -9.99
C GLU A 190 9.04 -16.96 -9.21
N ASN A 191 8.65 -17.27 -7.97
CA ASN A 191 9.37 -18.17 -7.08
C ASN A 191 8.82 -19.61 -7.10
N GLY A 192 7.91 -19.95 -8.01
CA GLY A 192 7.37 -21.30 -8.18
C GLY A 192 6.65 -21.86 -6.95
N ILE A 193 6.12 -21.00 -6.08
CA ILE A 193 5.39 -21.42 -4.88
C ILE A 193 4.02 -21.95 -5.30
N PRO A 194 3.66 -23.21 -5.03
CA PRO A 194 2.38 -23.76 -5.46
C PRO A 194 1.20 -23.10 -4.73
N SER A 195 0.03 -23.07 -5.39
CA SER A 195 -1.21 -22.50 -4.83
C SER A 195 -1.70 -23.22 -3.57
N SER A 196 -1.25 -24.46 -3.33
CA SER A 196 -1.49 -25.21 -2.10
C SER A 196 -0.80 -24.59 -0.87
N ASN A 197 0.31 -23.89 -1.08
CA ASN A 197 1.13 -23.30 -0.03
C ASN A 197 0.85 -21.79 0.10
N LEU A 198 0.58 -21.12 -1.02
CA LEU A 198 0.15 -19.72 -1.04
C LEU A 198 -1.00 -19.55 -2.06
N PRO A 199 -2.26 -19.39 -1.63
CA PRO A 199 -3.38 -19.30 -2.56
C PRO A 199 -3.37 -17.97 -3.33
N ARG A 200 -3.77 -17.99 -4.61
CA ARG A 200 -3.95 -16.79 -5.46
C ARG A 200 -5.33 -16.18 -5.29
N SER A 201 -5.76 -16.06 -4.04
CA SER A 201 -7.06 -15.50 -3.65
C SER A 201 -6.91 -14.77 -2.34
N LEU A 202 -7.29 -13.48 -2.33
CA LEU A 202 -7.15 -12.60 -1.17
C LEU A 202 -7.82 -13.20 0.07
N ASN A 203 -9.05 -13.70 -0.08
CA ASN A 203 -9.84 -14.25 1.03
C ASN A 203 -9.23 -15.55 1.58
N ALA A 204 -8.48 -16.28 0.74
CA ALA A 204 -7.81 -17.51 1.13
C ALA A 204 -6.45 -17.27 1.82
N LEU A 205 -5.85 -16.07 1.72
CA LEU A 205 -4.59 -15.74 2.40
C LEU A 205 -4.70 -15.92 3.92
N SER A 206 -5.87 -15.63 4.49
CA SER A 206 -6.18 -15.85 5.91
C SER A 206 -6.03 -17.32 6.36
N ARG A 207 -6.01 -18.28 5.43
CA ARG A 207 -5.85 -19.72 5.72
C ARG A 207 -4.38 -20.14 5.79
N VAL A 208 -3.45 -19.30 5.36
CA VAL A 208 -2.02 -19.61 5.32
C VAL A 208 -1.45 -19.54 6.73
N LYS A 209 -1.18 -20.71 7.32
CA LYS A 209 -0.55 -20.83 8.64
C LYS A 209 0.94 -21.13 8.58
N LYS A 210 1.39 -21.74 7.49
CA LYS A 210 2.77 -22.16 7.28
C LYS A 210 3.17 -21.75 5.88
N LEU A 211 4.29 -21.03 5.78
CA LEU A 211 4.96 -20.81 4.51
C LEU A 211 6.42 -21.22 4.66
N SER A 212 6.85 -22.16 3.82
CA SER A 212 8.22 -22.67 3.83
C SER A 212 8.67 -22.94 2.40
N ASN A 213 9.91 -22.58 2.09
CA ASN A 213 10.59 -23.02 0.88
C ASN A 213 11.57 -24.20 1.10
N HIS A 214 11.67 -24.69 2.34
CA HIS A 214 12.47 -25.87 2.70
C HIS A 214 11.78 -27.17 2.26
N ASP A 215 10.46 -27.14 2.03
CA ASP A 215 9.67 -28.31 1.65
C ASP A 215 9.86 -28.72 0.16
N TYR A 216 10.60 -27.94 -0.65
CA TYR A 216 10.75 -28.16 -2.09
C TYR A 216 12.11 -28.80 -2.46
N LYS A 217 12.31 -30.06 -2.07
CA LYS A 217 13.40 -30.88 -2.62
C LYS A 217 13.11 -31.21 -4.09
N ARG A 218 13.62 -30.39 -5.01
CA ARG A 218 13.91 -30.84 -6.39
C ARG A 218 15.42 -30.83 -6.58
N GLU A 219 15.95 -31.93 -7.09
CA GLU A 219 17.39 -32.17 -7.26
C GLU A 219 18.08 -31.15 -8.19
N ASP A 220 17.35 -30.39 -9.01
CA ASP A 220 17.95 -29.50 -10.03
C ASP A 220 17.35 -28.08 -10.14
N SER A 221 16.68 -27.54 -9.11
CA SER A 221 16.09 -26.18 -9.21
C SER A 221 16.71 -25.19 -8.23
N ILE A 222 17.79 -24.54 -8.67
CA ILE A 222 18.28 -23.30 -8.08
C ILE A 222 17.29 -22.17 -8.43
N VAL A 223 16.17 -22.12 -7.72
CA VAL A 223 15.43 -20.87 -7.49
C VAL A 223 15.01 -20.85 -6.03
N ARG A 224 15.88 -20.27 -5.19
CA ARG A 224 15.58 -19.95 -3.80
C ARG A 224 15.20 -18.47 -3.75
N TRP A 225 14.17 -18.14 -2.96
CA TRP A 225 13.59 -16.80 -2.88
C TRP A 225 14.67 -15.73 -2.78
N SER A 226 14.80 -14.87 -3.80
CA SER A 226 15.80 -13.80 -3.78
C SER A 226 15.48 -12.71 -2.77
N SER A 227 14.20 -12.56 -2.44
CA SER A 227 13.68 -11.59 -1.48
C SER A 227 12.42 -12.12 -0.81
N ILE A 228 12.08 -11.51 0.31
CA ILE A 228 10.74 -11.56 0.92
C ILE A 228 10.02 -10.30 0.41
N PRO A 229 8.80 -10.41 -0.13
CA PRO A 229 8.08 -9.25 -0.63
C PRO A 229 7.61 -8.40 0.56
N GLU A 230 7.52 -7.08 0.38
CA GLU A 230 6.94 -6.21 1.40
C GLU A 230 5.50 -6.63 1.72
N GLU A 231 4.79 -7.25 0.78
CA GLU A 231 3.42 -7.71 0.93
C GLU A 231 3.24 -8.96 1.79
N ILE A 232 4.32 -9.48 2.38
CA ILE A 232 4.25 -10.62 3.30
C ILE A 232 3.29 -10.37 4.47
N TYR A 233 3.10 -9.10 4.88
CA TYR A 233 2.17 -8.71 5.95
C TYR A 233 0.73 -9.18 5.71
N LEU A 234 0.34 -9.45 4.47
CA LEU A 234 -1.00 -9.94 4.14
C LEU A 234 -1.30 -11.33 4.71
N LEU A 235 -0.26 -12.08 5.10
CA LEU A 235 -0.37 -13.39 5.75
C LEU A 235 -0.62 -13.25 7.25
N GLU A 236 -1.67 -12.52 7.61
CA GLU A 236 -1.97 -12.11 9.00
C GLU A 236 -2.03 -13.28 10.00
N ASN A 237 -2.40 -14.47 9.53
CA ASN A 237 -2.56 -15.68 10.35
C ASN A 237 -1.38 -16.66 10.26
N ILE A 238 -0.26 -16.27 9.64
CA ILE A 238 0.92 -17.14 9.54
C ILE A 238 1.52 -17.38 10.93
N GLU A 239 1.77 -18.65 11.26
CA GLU A 239 2.35 -19.10 12.52
C GLU A 239 3.80 -19.56 12.33
N LEU A 240 4.15 -20.05 11.13
CA LEU A 240 5.48 -20.56 10.80
C LEU A 240 5.94 -20.01 9.46
N LEU A 241 7.06 -19.30 9.47
CA LEU A 241 7.76 -18.81 8.29
C LEU A 241 9.18 -19.38 8.28
N THR A 242 9.51 -20.15 7.24
CA THR A 242 10.85 -20.69 7.02
C THR A 242 11.34 -20.29 5.65
N ILE A 243 12.50 -19.64 5.63
CA ILE A 243 13.11 -19.12 4.41
C ILE A 243 14.53 -19.63 4.34
N ASP A 244 14.78 -20.52 3.39
CA ASP A 244 16.07 -21.02 3.01
C ASP A 244 16.46 -20.42 1.65
N SER A 245 17.36 -19.45 1.66
CA SER A 245 17.85 -18.83 0.44
C SER A 245 19.27 -18.33 0.54
N TYR A 246 20.09 -18.79 -0.41
CA TYR A 246 21.43 -18.26 -0.60
C TYR A 246 21.44 -16.85 -1.21
N ARG A 247 20.32 -16.35 -1.71
CA ARG A 247 20.22 -15.04 -2.38
C ARG A 247 19.52 -13.97 -1.55
N LEU A 248 18.95 -14.33 -0.40
CA LEU A 248 18.25 -13.39 0.47
C LEU A 248 19.25 -12.36 1.04
N THR A 249 19.13 -11.11 0.62
CA THR A 249 19.99 -10.00 1.07
C THR A 249 19.41 -9.23 2.25
N ASP A 250 18.08 -9.13 2.31
CA ASP A 250 17.38 -8.25 3.23
C ASP A 250 16.08 -8.88 3.73
N ILE A 251 15.63 -8.43 4.89
CA ILE A 251 14.34 -8.79 5.47
C ILE A 251 13.50 -7.51 5.52
N PRO A 252 12.32 -7.46 4.89
CA PRO A 252 11.52 -6.26 4.82
C PRO A 252 10.97 -5.88 6.21
N PRO A 253 10.86 -4.58 6.54
CA PRO A 253 10.27 -4.12 7.80
C PRO A 253 8.86 -4.66 8.05
N SER A 254 8.07 -4.88 6.99
CA SER A 254 6.73 -5.46 7.05
C SER A 254 6.66 -6.86 7.69
N ILE A 255 7.79 -7.55 7.87
CA ILE A 255 7.86 -8.78 8.66
C ILE A 255 7.27 -8.57 10.07
N GLY A 256 7.45 -7.38 10.65
CA GLY A 256 6.94 -7.03 11.98
C GLY A 256 5.41 -7.02 12.08
N GLU A 257 4.70 -7.02 10.96
CA GLU A 257 3.22 -7.05 10.94
C GLU A 257 2.64 -8.45 11.08
N LEU A 258 3.47 -9.50 11.03
CA LEU A 258 3.04 -10.88 11.23
C LEU A 258 2.81 -11.20 12.73
N LYS A 259 1.81 -10.56 13.35
CA LYS A 259 1.59 -10.61 14.81
C LYS A 259 1.32 -12.02 15.35
N ASN A 260 0.88 -12.95 14.49
CA ASN A 260 0.62 -14.35 14.83
C ASN A 260 1.82 -15.29 14.60
N LEU A 261 2.94 -14.77 14.09
CA LEU A 261 4.13 -15.57 13.78
C LEU A 261 4.78 -16.08 15.07
N LYS A 262 4.88 -17.40 15.20
CA LYS A 262 5.47 -18.09 16.36
C LYS A 262 6.87 -18.60 16.09
N TYR A 263 7.12 -19.02 14.85
CA TYR A 263 8.38 -19.64 14.44
C TYR A 263 8.92 -18.94 13.21
N LEU A 264 10.01 -18.20 13.39
CA LEU A 264 10.74 -17.57 12.29
C LEU A 264 12.09 -18.27 12.11
N THR A 265 12.30 -18.86 10.94
CA THR A 265 13.58 -19.45 10.56
C THR A 265 14.10 -18.81 9.28
N LEU A 266 15.29 -18.22 9.36
CA LEU A 266 15.99 -17.60 8.25
C LEU A 266 17.32 -18.33 8.03
N LEU A 267 17.45 -19.02 6.91
CA LEU A 267 18.71 -19.58 6.44
C LEU A 267 19.18 -18.78 5.24
N SER A 268 20.20 -17.95 5.43
CA SER A 268 20.79 -17.15 4.35
C SER A 268 22.29 -16.92 4.56
N LEU A 269 22.98 -16.70 3.45
CA LEU A 269 24.40 -16.31 3.41
C LEU A 269 24.62 -14.82 3.18
N ASN A 270 23.56 -14.10 2.78
CA ASN A 270 23.70 -12.74 2.25
C ASN A 270 22.98 -11.67 3.07
N VAL A 271 22.26 -12.04 4.13
CA VAL A 271 21.62 -11.06 5.02
C VAL A 271 22.69 -10.25 5.74
N THR A 272 22.68 -8.93 5.56
CA THR A 272 23.67 -8.01 6.17
C THR A 272 23.21 -7.38 7.47
N SER A 273 21.89 -7.22 7.63
CA SER A 273 21.27 -6.61 8.80
C SER A 273 19.90 -7.24 9.10
N LEU A 274 19.44 -7.10 10.34
CA LEU A 274 18.08 -7.43 10.75
C LEU A 274 17.27 -6.14 10.97
N PRO A 275 16.00 -6.07 10.52
CA PRO A 275 15.14 -4.92 10.79
C PRO A 275 14.75 -4.88 12.27
N LYS A 276 14.64 -3.66 12.82
CA LYS A 276 14.18 -3.47 14.22
C LYS A 276 12.73 -3.93 14.38
N GLU A 277 11.95 -3.93 13.31
CA GLU A 277 10.54 -4.30 13.27
C GLU A 277 10.28 -5.77 13.65
N LEU A 278 11.32 -6.62 13.72
CA LEU A 278 11.21 -7.94 14.35
C LEU A 278 10.76 -7.86 15.82
N THR A 279 10.92 -6.72 16.51
CA THR A 279 10.38 -6.48 17.86
C THR A 279 8.86 -6.44 17.90
N GLU A 280 8.20 -6.29 16.75
CA GLU A 280 6.73 -6.23 16.65
C GLU A 280 6.08 -7.62 16.52
N LEU A 281 6.87 -8.69 16.44
CA LEU A 281 6.41 -10.07 16.37
C LEU A 281 5.94 -10.58 17.75
N ARG A 282 4.78 -10.09 18.20
CA ARG A 282 4.28 -10.31 19.58
C ARG A 282 4.05 -11.77 19.97
N SER A 283 3.84 -12.66 19.00
CA SER A 283 3.64 -14.10 19.25
C SER A 283 4.91 -14.93 19.05
N LEU A 284 6.06 -14.31 18.79
CA LEU A 284 7.28 -15.04 18.46
C LEU A 284 7.75 -15.88 19.65
N GLN A 285 7.97 -17.16 19.42
CA GLN A 285 8.44 -18.13 20.41
C GLN A 285 9.85 -18.59 20.10
N LYS A 286 10.17 -18.75 18.81
CA LYS A 286 11.46 -19.21 18.34
C LYS A 286 11.94 -18.36 17.18
N PHE A 287 13.17 -17.89 17.30
CA PHE A 287 13.88 -17.22 16.24
C PHE A 287 15.16 -17.99 15.91
N LYS A 288 15.23 -18.49 14.68
CA LYS A 288 16.41 -19.18 14.16
C LYS A 288 17.02 -18.41 13.00
N ILE A 289 18.32 -18.15 13.09
CA ILE A 289 19.13 -17.65 11.97
C ILE A 289 20.31 -18.59 11.78
N GLU A 290 20.36 -19.27 10.64
CA GLU A 290 21.46 -20.17 10.31
C GLU A 290 22.17 -19.70 9.04
N VAL A 291 23.45 -19.39 9.18
CA VAL A 291 24.34 -19.12 8.04
C VAL A 291 24.92 -20.47 7.61
N PHE A 292 24.49 -20.96 6.45
CA PHE A 292 24.91 -22.26 5.93
C PHE A 292 26.44 -22.32 5.76
N SER A 293 27.11 -23.32 6.34
CA SER A 293 28.46 -23.68 5.93
C SER A 293 28.32 -24.87 4.98
N PRO A 294 28.59 -24.73 3.67
CA PRO A 294 28.48 -25.88 2.78
C PRO A 294 29.56 -26.89 3.18
N LYS A 295 29.15 -28.10 3.54
CA LYS A 295 30.04 -29.24 3.87
C LYS A 295 31.17 -29.51 2.85
N TYR A 296 31.05 -28.99 1.62
CA TYR A 296 31.98 -29.17 0.51
C TYR A 296 33.08 -28.10 0.40
N TYR A 297 33.05 -27.03 1.18
CA TYR A 297 34.14 -26.04 1.24
C TYR A 297 34.89 -26.15 2.57
N GLN A 298 35.64 -27.25 2.75
CA GLN A 298 36.49 -27.49 3.93
C GLN A 298 37.66 -26.47 4.10
N LEU A 299 37.73 -25.42 3.27
CA LEU A 299 38.86 -24.49 3.18
C LEU A 299 38.49 -23.00 3.31
N MET A 300 37.23 -22.67 3.58
CA MET A 300 36.83 -21.27 3.81
C MET A 300 35.96 -21.19 5.07
N GLU A 301 36.28 -20.25 5.97
CA GLU A 301 35.37 -19.94 7.07
C GLU A 301 34.00 -19.53 6.49
N PRO A 302 32.88 -19.94 7.13
CA PRO A 302 31.56 -19.52 6.70
C PRO A 302 31.52 -17.98 6.69
N VAL A 303 31.42 -17.39 5.50
CA VAL A 303 31.35 -15.93 5.35
C VAL A 303 29.95 -15.51 5.75
N ASN A 304 29.76 -15.26 7.05
CA ASN A 304 28.59 -14.54 7.52
C ASN A 304 28.69 -13.08 7.07
N LYS A 305 27.65 -12.58 6.41
CA LYS A 305 27.52 -11.17 6.04
C LYS A 305 26.72 -10.34 7.04
N LEU A 306 26.05 -10.96 8.01
CA LEU A 306 25.31 -10.26 9.05
C LEU A 306 26.32 -9.51 9.92
N THR A 307 26.32 -8.19 9.84
CA THR A 307 27.20 -7.31 10.61
C THR A 307 26.44 -6.47 11.62
N PHE A 308 25.11 -6.38 11.49
CA PHE A 308 24.28 -5.52 12.31
C PHE A 308 23.03 -6.23 12.83
N VAL A 309 22.84 -6.20 14.15
CA VAL A 309 21.61 -6.61 14.84
C VAL A 309 21.16 -5.43 15.71
N PRO A 310 19.91 -4.93 15.56
CA PRO A 310 19.39 -3.86 16.40
C PRO A 310 19.42 -4.24 17.89
N ARG A 311 19.80 -3.29 18.75
CA ARG A 311 19.89 -3.54 20.21
C ARG A 311 18.51 -3.84 20.80
N GLU A 312 17.48 -3.20 20.28
CA GLU A 312 16.08 -3.38 20.63
C GLU A 312 15.63 -4.82 20.35
N LEU A 313 16.09 -5.40 19.25
CA LEU A 313 15.81 -6.80 18.91
C LEU A 313 16.46 -7.76 19.90
N VAL A 314 17.72 -7.52 20.27
CA VAL A 314 18.41 -8.32 21.30
C VAL A 314 17.69 -8.24 22.64
N GLN A 315 17.28 -7.03 23.06
CA GLN A 315 16.51 -6.84 24.28
C GLN A 315 15.15 -7.54 24.21
N PHE A 316 14.43 -7.41 23.09
CA PHE A 316 13.14 -8.05 22.86
C PHE A 316 13.23 -9.58 22.98
N ILE A 317 14.24 -10.20 22.38
CA ILE A 317 14.50 -11.65 22.47
C ILE A 317 14.69 -12.07 23.94
N LYS A 318 15.53 -11.32 24.68
CA LYS A 318 15.82 -11.61 26.09
C LYS A 318 14.58 -11.43 26.99
N LEU A 319 13.87 -10.32 26.85
CA LEU A 319 12.69 -9.97 27.68
C LEU A 319 11.53 -10.95 27.47
N ASN A 320 11.29 -11.37 26.23
CA ASN A 320 10.19 -12.27 25.88
C ASN A 320 10.59 -13.76 25.96
N ARG A 321 11.81 -14.08 26.39
CA ARG A 321 12.34 -15.46 26.49
C ARG A 321 12.20 -16.24 25.18
N ILE A 322 12.44 -15.56 24.06
CA ILE A 322 12.37 -16.18 22.73
C ILE A 322 13.53 -17.17 22.58
N GLU A 323 13.23 -18.40 22.16
CA GLU A 323 14.24 -19.40 21.85
C GLU A 323 15.08 -18.90 20.67
N LEU A 324 16.32 -18.51 20.92
CA LEU A 324 17.26 -18.04 19.90
C LEU A 324 18.21 -19.17 19.49
N ASN A 325 18.20 -19.51 18.20
CA ASN A 325 19.16 -20.44 17.61
C ASN A 325 19.94 -19.73 16.50
N VAL A 326 21.22 -19.49 16.75
CA VAL A 326 22.10 -18.77 15.82
C VAL A 326 23.39 -19.54 15.55
N SER A 327 23.90 -19.45 14.33
CA SER A 327 25.23 -20.00 14.01
C SER A 327 26.31 -19.40 14.93
N PRO A 328 27.35 -20.17 15.31
CA PRO A 328 28.42 -19.67 16.18
C PRO A 328 29.07 -18.37 15.70
N SER A 329 29.22 -18.20 14.38
CA SER A 329 29.83 -17.03 13.73
C SER A 329 29.07 -15.72 13.95
N ILE A 330 27.78 -15.78 14.31
CA ILE A 330 26.93 -14.58 14.48
C ILE A 330 26.49 -14.38 15.93
N LYS A 331 26.83 -15.33 16.81
CA LYS A 331 26.36 -15.37 18.19
C LYS A 331 26.70 -14.10 18.96
N LEU A 332 27.91 -13.55 18.77
CA LEU A 332 28.37 -12.33 19.42
C LEU A 332 27.52 -11.09 19.07
N LEU A 333 26.79 -11.10 17.94
CA LEU A 333 25.90 -9.98 17.59
C LEU A 333 24.62 -9.96 18.43
N PHE A 334 24.34 -11.04 19.16
CA PHE A 334 23.15 -11.20 20.01
C PHE A 334 23.48 -11.15 21.53
N GLU A 335 24.74 -10.98 21.90
CA GLU A 335 25.20 -10.91 23.29
C GLU A 335 25.12 -9.48 23.85
#